data_AF-A0A0C9ZGR6-F1
#
_entry.id   AF-A0A0C9ZGR6-F1
#
_cell.length_a   1.000
_cell.length_b   1.000
_cell.length_c   1.000
_cell.angle_alpha   90.00
_cell.angle_beta   90.00
_cell.angle_gamma   90.00
#
_symmetry.space_group_name_H-M   'P 1'
#
loop_
_entity.id
_entity.type
_entity.pdbx_description
1 polymer ?
#
loop_
_entity_poly.entity_id
_entity_poly.type
_entity_poly.pdbx_seq_one_letter_code
_entity_poly.pdbx_strand_id
1 'polypeptide(L)'
;LFQNRPGSLIHIMDDQACWSHKKTDHMMVEAFTKQSGTHSSFKLGGGLDRSGFPTFTICLFNGPVTYSSKVFLEHNLDALNPDFVALLHGMAVGTGIADRGEGAGSINPFVKGLFFRKSHHHTGSSRT
;
A
#
# COMPACT_ATOMS: atom_id res chain seq x y z
N LEU A 1 16.21 -1.69 5.15
CA LEU A 1 15.13 -2.69 5.31
C LEU A 1 13.73 -2.13 4.98
N PHE A 2 13.17 -1.23 5.81
CA PHE A 2 11.89 -0.56 5.55
C PHE A 2 12.08 0.73 4.77
N GLN A 3 12.12 0.63 3.45
CA GLN A 3 12.14 1.79 2.56
C GLN A 3 11.16 1.49 1.41
N ASN A 4 10.83 2.49 0.60
CA ASN A 4 10.20 2.26 -0.70
C ASN A 4 11.26 2.39 -1.79
N ARG A 5 12.17 1.43 -1.83
CA ARG A 5 13.24 1.30 -2.82
C ARG A 5 13.29 -0.12 -3.37
N PRO A 6 13.74 -0.33 -4.62
CA PRO A 6 13.85 -1.68 -5.17
C PRO A 6 14.55 -2.64 -4.20
N GLY A 7 13.89 -3.76 -3.93
CA GLY A 7 14.38 -4.81 -3.03
C GLY A 7 14.25 -4.56 -1.52
N SER A 8 13.59 -3.50 -1.10
CA SER A 8 13.19 -3.32 0.31
C SER A 8 11.81 -3.92 0.60
N LEU A 9 11.48 -4.11 1.88
CA LEU A 9 10.24 -4.82 2.27
C LEU A 9 8.97 -4.15 1.73
N ILE A 10 8.84 -2.82 1.89
CA ILE A 10 7.64 -2.08 1.43
C ILE A 10 7.51 -2.18 -0.09
N HIS A 11 8.63 -2.07 -0.82
CA HIS A 11 8.62 -2.21 -2.27
C HIS A 11 8.15 -3.59 -2.73
N ILE A 12 8.61 -4.67 -2.08
CA ILE A 12 8.15 -6.03 -2.38
C ILE A 12 6.66 -6.19 -2.04
N MET A 13 6.20 -5.59 -0.94
CA MET A 13 4.78 -5.60 -0.58
C MET A 13 3.94 -4.91 -1.64
N ASP A 14 4.30 -3.69 -2.03
CA ASP A 14 3.57 -2.91 -3.04
C ASP A 14 3.53 -3.63 -4.40
N ASP A 15 4.67 -4.19 -4.83
CA ASP A 15 4.77 -4.94 -6.07
C ASP A 15 3.90 -6.20 -6.04
N GLN A 16 3.96 -7.01 -4.99
CA GLN A 16 3.14 -8.22 -4.90
C GLN A 16 1.67 -7.95 -4.63
N ALA A 17 1.35 -6.88 -3.91
CA ALA A 17 -0.01 -6.42 -3.67
C ALA A 17 -0.72 -6.14 -5.01
N CYS A 18 -0.08 -5.43 -5.94
CA CYS A 18 -0.61 -5.22 -7.29
C CYS A 18 -0.94 -6.52 -8.05
N TRP A 19 -0.35 -7.64 -7.64
CA TRP A 19 -0.51 -8.96 -8.24
C TRP A 19 -1.18 -9.96 -7.30
N SER A 20 -1.98 -9.51 -6.33
CA SER A 20 -2.64 -10.36 -5.31
C SER A 20 -3.49 -11.50 -5.89
N HIS A 21 -3.99 -11.35 -7.12
CA HIS A 21 -4.66 -12.43 -7.86
C HIS A 21 -3.76 -13.64 -8.21
N LYS A 22 -2.44 -13.47 -8.13
CA LYS A 22 -1.39 -14.47 -8.42
C LYS A 22 -0.38 -14.64 -7.29
N LYS A 23 -0.34 -13.73 -6.33
CA LYS A 23 0.65 -13.66 -5.25
C LYS A 23 -0.05 -13.84 -3.91
N THR A 24 0.49 -14.72 -3.09
CA THR A 24 -0.01 -14.99 -1.74
C THR A 24 0.91 -14.38 -0.69
N ASP A 25 0.40 -14.22 0.53
CA ASP A 25 1.19 -13.78 1.67
C ASP A 25 2.44 -14.66 1.90
N HIS A 26 2.34 -15.97 1.62
CA HIS A 26 3.47 -16.90 1.68
C HIS A 26 4.57 -16.55 0.67
N MET A 27 4.19 -16.31 -0.58
CA MET A 27 5.15 -15.91 -1.63
C MET A 27 5.79 -14.55 -1.34
N MET A 28 5.08 -13.67 -0.63
CA MET A 28 5.61 -12.38 -0.18
C MET A 28 6.70 -12.58 0.89
N VAL A 29 6.50 -13.44 1.88
CA VAL A 29 7.53 -13.75 2.89
C VAL A 29 8.73 -14.49 2.30
N GLU A 30 8.52 -15.35 1.31
CA GLU A 30 9.62 -15.96 0.54
C GLU A 30 10.45 -14.89 -0.18
N ALA A 31 9.80 -13.91 -0.81
CA ALA A 31 10.48 -12.80 -1.46
C ALA A 31 11.25 -11.92 -0.46
N PHE A 32 10.69 -11.67 0.74
CA PHE A 32 11.42 -10.99 1.82
C PHE A 32 12.69 -11.73 2.19
N THR A 33 12.62 -13.05 2.34
CA THR A 33 13.78 -13.87 2.69
C THR A 33 14.83 -13.84 1.58
N LYS A 34 14.42 -13.93 0.32
CA LYS A 34 15.32 -13.87 -0.83
C LYS A 34 16.07 -12.53 -0.92
N GLN A 35 15.37 -11.44 -0.65
CA GLN A 35 15.91 -10.10 -0.89
C GLN A 35 16.56 -9.45 0.34
N SER A 36 16.00 -9.71 1.53
CA SER A 36 16.41 -9.12 2.81
C SER A 36 16.99 -10.14 3.79
N GLY A 37 17.16 -11.42 3.42
CA GLY A 37 17.69 -12.46 4.30
C GLY A 37 19.10 -12.22 4.81
N THR A 38 19.91 -11.42 4.11
CA THR A 38 21.25 -11.01 4.57
C THR A 38 21.24 -9.78 5.46
N HIS A 39 20.10 -9.09 5.59
CA HIS A 39 19.99 -7.87 6.39
C HIS A 39 19.93 -8.24 7.87
N SER A 40 20.87 -7.73 8.68
CA SER A 40 21.00 -8.06 10.11
C SER A 40 19.73 -7.81 10.94
N SER A 41 18.92 -6.83 10.53
CA SER A 41 17.64 -6.51 11.18
C SER A 41 16.45 -7.35 10.71
N PHE A 42 16.61 -8.29 9.77
CA PHE A 42 15.54 -9.16 9.28
C PHE A 42 15.84 -10.61 9.63
N LYS A 43 14.82 -11.33 10.10
CA LYS A 43 14.88 -12.77 10.33
C LYS A 43 13.59 -13.40 9.84
N LEU A 44 13.69 -14.50 9.09
CA LEU A 44 12.53 -15.34 8.84
C LEU A 44 12.07 -15.92 10.19
N GLY A 45 10.76 -15.86 10.47
CA GLY A 45 10.20 -16.39 11.70
C GLY A 45 10.37 -17.90 11.77
N GLY A 46 10.47 -18.45 12.98
CA GLY A 46 10.77 -19.86 13.22
C GLY A 46 9.66 -20.85 12.82
N GLY A 47 8.65 -20.41 12.07
CA GLY A 47 7.54 -21.25 11.60
C GLY A 47 6.29 -20.46 11.23
N LEU A 48 5.20 -21.21 11.11
CA LEU A 48 3.85 -20.69 10.89
C LEU A 48 3.22 -20.26 12.22
N ASP A 49 2.35 -19.26 12.17
CA ASP A 49 1.52 -18.88 13.32
C ASP A 49 0.38 -19.89 13.56
N ARG A 50 -0.47 -19.62 14.57
CA ARG A 50 -1.63 -20.46 14.90
C ARG A 50 -2.67 -20.56 13.77
N SER A 51 -2.64 -19.63 12.81
CA SER A 51 -3.53 -19.61 11.65
C SER A 51 -2.89 -20.24 10.40
N GLY A 52 -1.66 -20.75 10.49
CA GLY A 52 -0.96 -21.35 9.36
C GLY A 52 -0.31 -20.34 8.40
N PHE A 53 -0.09 -19.09 8.83
CA PHE A 53 0.58 -18.06 8.03
C PHE A 53 2.05 -17.93 8.45
N PRO A 54 2.97 -17.71 7.51
CA PRO A 54 4.37 -17.50 7.84
C PRO A 54 4.57 -16.25 8.67
N THR A 55 5.57 -16.31 9.53
CA THR A 55 5.96 -15.18 10.37
C THR A 55 7.32 -14.66 9.94
N PHE A 56 7.57 -13.38 10.17
CA PHE A 56 8.88 -12.77 10.00
C PHE A 56 9.15 -11.81 11.15
N THR A 57 10.41 -11.65 11.51
CA THR A 57 10.84 -10.83 12.64
C THR A 57 11.73 -9.70 12.15
N ILE A 58 11.47 -8.51 12.69
CA ILE A 58 12.27 -7.32 12.40
C ILE A 58 12.86 -6.81 13.71
N CYS A 59 14.19 -6.70 13.75
CA CYS A 59 14.92 -6.15 14.87
C CYS A 59 14.90 -4.62 14.79
N LEU A 60 14.03 -4.00 15.60
CA LEU A 60 13.93 -2.56 15.76
C LEU A 60 14.86 -2.10 16.90
N PHE A 61 14.99 -0.79 17.06
CA PHE A 61 15.80 -0.21 18.14
C PHE A 61 15.30 -0.62 19.54
N ASN A 62 13.99 -0.85 19.69
CA ASN A 62 13.37 -1.26 20.96
C ASN A 62 13.33 -2.80 21.14
N GLY A 63 13.94 -3.54 20.22
CA GLY A 63 13.94 -5.00 20.23
C GLY A 63 13.29 -5.64 18.99
N PRO A 64 13.31 -6.98 18.92
CA PRO A 64 12.69 -7.73 17.84
C PRO A 64 11.16 -7.73 17.94
N VAL A 65 10.50 -7.49 16.81
CA VAL A 65 9.04 -7.59 16.67
C VAL A 65 8.73 -8.64 15.61
N THR A 66 7.91 -9.62 15.96
CA THR A 66 7.45 -10.68 15.05
C THR A 66 6.08 -10.34 14.49
N TYR A 67 5.97 -10.38 13.17
CA TYR A 67 4.74 -10.15 12.42
C TYR A 67 4.24 -11.48 11.84
N SER A 68 2.91 -11.65 11.81
CA SER A 68 2.26 -12.65 10.96
C SER A 68 2.02 -12.04 9.59
N SER A 69 2.23 -12.81 8.52
CA SER A 69 1.93 -12.36 7.15
C SER A 69 0.44 -12.44 6.81
N LYS A 70 -0.43 -12.83 7.74
CA LYS A 70 -1.86 -13.01 7.48
C LYS A 70 -2.51 -11.74 6.93
N VAL A 71 -3.10 -11.84 5.73
CA VAL A 71 -3.92 -10.77 5.09
C VAL A 71 -3.08 -9.52 4.78
N PHE A 72 -1.75 -9.64 4.70
CA PHE A 72 -0.86 -8.49 4.52
C PHE A 72 -1.05 -7.83 3.16
N LEU A 73 -1.13 -8.63 2.08
CA LEU A 73 -1.29 -8.10 0.73
C LEU A 73 -2.65 -7.43 0.52
N GLU A 74 -3.71 -8.00 1.11
CA GLU A 74 -5.06 -7.44 1.07
C GLU A 74 -5.09 -6.07 1.78
N HIS A 75 -4.56 -5.99 3.00
CA HIS A 75 -4.47 -4.73 3.73
C HIS A 75 -3.60 -3.68 3.01
N ASN A 76 -2.56 -4.11 2.30
CA ASN A 76 -1.73 -3.19 1.51
C ASN A 76 -2.49 -2.60 0.30
N LEU A 77 -3.43 -3.36 -0.26
CA LEU A 77 -4.29 -2.94 -1.36
C LEU A 77 -5.56 -2.18 -0.93
N ASP A 78 -5.81 -2.04 0.37
CA ASP A 78 -7.04 -1.44 0.90
C ASP A 78 -7.08 0.07 0.61
N ALA A 79 -7.39 0.39 -0.64
CA ALA A 79 -7.51 1.71 -1.19
C ALA A 79 -8.97 1.99 -1.54
N LEU A 80 -9.42 3.21 -1.26
CA LEU A 80 -10.75 3.66 -1.65
C LEU A 80 -10.94 3.57 -3.16
N ASN A 81 -12.09 3.03 -3.58
CA ASN A 81 -12.44 2.98 -5.00
C ASN A 81 -12.44 4.43 -5.56
N PRO A 82 -11.72 4.68 -6.68
CA PRO A 82 -11.63 6.00 -7.30
C PRO A 82 -12.99 6.61 -7.65
N ASP A 83 -14.01 5.80 -7.93
CA ASP A 83 -15.37 6.28 -8.24
C ASP A 83 -16.02 6.93 -7.02
N PHE A 84 -15.82 6.37 -5.82
CA PHE A 84 -16.32 6.98 -4.57
C PHE A 84 -15.57 8.27 -4.25
N VAL A 85 -14.26 8.30 -4.52
CA VAL A 85 -13.46 9.53 -4.37
C VAL A 85 -13.97 10.61 -5.34
N ALA A 86 -14.22 10.25 -6.60
CA ALA A 86 -14.74 11.16 -7.62
C ALA A 86 -16.14 11.67 -7.29
N LEU A 87 -17.02 10.81 -6.78
CA LEU A 87 -18.36 11.17 -6.33
C LEU A 87 -18.34 12.13 -5.14
N LEU A 88 -17.50 11.89 -4.14
CA LEU A 88 -17.46 12.70 -2.92
C LEU A 88 -16.73 14.03 -3.13
N HIS A 89 -15.68 14.03 -3.94
CA HIS A 89 -14.94 15.23 -4.32
C HIS A 89 -15.73 16.11 -5.29
N GLY A 90 -16.40 15.50 -6.26
CA GLY A 90 -16.92 16.16 -7.44
C GLY A 90 -15.86 16.24 -8.52
N MET A 91 -15.89 15.30 -9.46
CA MET A 91 -15.20 15.42 -10.75
C MET A 91 -16.28 15.52 -11.82
N ALA A 92 -16.28 16.61 -12.58
CA ALA A 92 -17.07 16.70 -13.79
C ALA A 92 -16.60 15.61 -14.76
N VAL A 93 -17.35 14.51 -14.86
CA VAL A 93 -17.19 13.57 -15.96
C VAL A 93 -17.33 14.37 -17.24
N GLY A 94 -16.38 14.21 -18.17
CA GLY A 94 -16.20 15.00 -19.40
C GLY A 94 -17.32 14.89 -20.43
N THR A 95 -18.55 15.16 -20.02
CA THR A 95 -19.72 15.39 -20.85
C THR A 95 -20.08 16.86 -20.66
N GLY A 96 -19.77 17.67 -21.66
CA GLY A 96 -19.94 19.13 -21.67
C GLY A 96 -21.38 19.61 -21.64
N ILE A 97 -22.16 19.19 -20.65
CA ILE A 97 -23.47 19.76 -20.34
C ILE A 97 -23.37 20.29 -18.92
N ALA A 98 -22.99 21.56 -18.84
CA ALA A 98 -23.11 22.34 -17.63
C ALA A 98 -24.61 22.59 -17.40
N ASP A 99 -25.24 21.77 -16.56
CA ASP A 99 -26.43 22.19 -15.83
C ASP A 99 -26.16 22.17 -14.32
N ARG A 100 -26.78 23.14 -13.66
CA ARG A 100 -26.49 23.68 -12.35
C ARG A 100 -26.85 22.67 -11.25
N GLY A 101 -25.95 21.76 -10.93
CA GLY A 101 -26.02 20.98 -9.68
C GLY A 101 -25.35 19.60 -9.68
N GLU A 102 -25.14 18.99 -10.85
CA GLU A 102 -24.92 17.53 -10.93
C GLU A 102 -23.44 17.08 -11.00
N GLY A 103 -22.50 18.02 -11.10
CA GLY A 103 -21.05 17.74 -11.01
C GLY A 103 -20.43 18.10 -9.66
N ALA A 104 -21.23 18.46 -8.66
CA ALA A 104 -20.75 19.24 -7.54
C ALA A 104 -19.98 18.44 -6.49
N GLY A 105 -20.06 17.11 -6.42
CA GLY A 105 -19.52 16.35 -5.28
C GLY A 105 -20.34 16.56 -4.00
N SER A 106 -19.79 16.22 -2.82
CA SER A 106 -20.52 16.35 -1.54
C SER A 106 -21.00 17.79 -1.25
N ILE A 107 -22.23 17.97 -0.78
CA ILE A 107 -22.76 19.29 -0.38
C ILE A 107 -21.99 19.89 0.81
N ASN A 108 -21.37 19.04 1.64
CA ASN A 108 -20.59 19.47 2.78
C ASN A 108 -19.14 19.78 2.33
N PRO A 109 -18.66 21.03 2.48
CA PRO A 109 -17.32 21.43 2.05
C PRO A 109 -16.20 20.73 2.84
N PHE A 110 -16.43 20.37 4.11
CA PHE A 110 -15.46 19.58 4.89
C PHE A 110 -15.27 18.19 4.26
N VAL A 111 -16.36 17.52 3.92
CA VAL A 111 -16.32 16.18 3.30
C VAL A 111 -15.63 16.24 1.94
N LYS A 112 -15.92 17.25 1.11
CA LYS A 112 -15.17 17.48 -0.14
C LYS A 112 -13.67 17.63 0.08
N GLY A 113 -13.28 18.40 1.10
CA GLY A 113 -11.88 18.64 1.45
C GLY A 113 -11.12 17.38 1.84
N LEU A 114 -11.77 16.39 2.43
CA LEU A 114 -11.15 15.10 2.78
C LEU A 114 -10.70 14.29 1.55
N PHE A 115 -11.43 14.42 0.43
CA PHE A 115 -11.17 13.69 -0.81
C PHE A 115 -10.44 14.52 -1.86
N PHE A 116 -9.91 15.70 -1.49
CA PHE A 116 -9.11 16.53 -2.37
C PHE A 116 -7.72 15.91 -2.55
N ARG A 117 -7.39 15.45 -3.76
CA ARG A 117 -6.10 14.82 -4.05
C ARG A 117 -4.97 15.86 -3.96
N LYS A 118 -4.18 15.84 -2.88
CA LYS A 118 -2.83 16.40 -2.91
C LYS A 118 -1.94 15.42 -3.67
N SER A 119 -1.88 15.53 -4.99
CA SER A 119 -0.90 14.78 -5.78
C SER A 119 0.50 15.30 -5.43
N HIS A 120 1.24 14.54 -4.61
CA HIS A 120 2.68 14.75 -4.51
C HIS A 120 3.31 14.34 -5.85
N HIS A 121 3.44 15.31 -6.75
CA HIS A 121 4.28 15.21 -7.93
C HIS A 121 5.73 15.02 -7.45
N HIS A 122 6.25 13.79 -7.55
CA HIS A 122 7.69 13.57 -7.44
C HIS A 122 8.34 14.13 -8.70
N THR A 123 8.81 15.38 -8.63
CA THR A 123 9.73 15.91 -9.65
C THR A 123 11.07 15.20 -9.47
N GLY A 124 11.31 14.18 -10.28
CA GLY A 124 12.64 13.58 -10.43
C GLY A 124 13.58 14.63 -11.02
N SER A 125 14.47 15.17 -10.18
CA SER A 125 15.59 15.99 -10.62
C SER A 125 16.65 15.09 -11.22
N SER A 126 16.71 15.01 -12.54
CA SER A 126 17.86 14.42 -13.25
C SER A 126 19.12 15.28 -13.02
N ARG A 127 19.99 14.79 -12.15
CA ARG A 127 21.46 14.95 -12.21
C ARG A 127 21.96 13.51 -12.09
N THR A 128 22.76 12.98 -13.00
CA THR A 128 23.94 13.52 -13.70
C THR A 128 24.03 12.96 -15.10
#